data_AF-A0A1H3PHA3-F1
#
_entry.id   AF-A0A1H3PHA3-F1
#
_cell.length_a   1.000
_cell.length_b   1.000
_cell.length_c   1.000
_cell.angle_alpha   90.00
_cell.angle_beta   90.00
_cell.angle_gamma   90.00
#
_symmetry.space_group_name_H-M   'P 1'
#
loop_
_entity.id
_entity.type
_entity.pdbx_description
1 polymer ?
#
loop_
_entity_poly.entity_id
_entity_poly.type
_entity_poly.pdbx_seq_one_letter_code
_entity_poly.pdbx_strand_id
1 'polypeptide(L)'
;MIEYALIFAAGCYGIALLLDLWRMAVGPDDADRILALDTMVINVIALLVLYGVWRGTAIYFEAAMLIAMVGFVSTVAYCRFLLRGDIIE
;
A
#
# COMPACT_ATOMS: atom_id res chain seq x y z
N MET A 1 -25.77 -2.35 -7.99
CA MET A 1 -24.80 -1.72 -8.93
C MET A 1 -23.48 -1.39 -8.25
N ILE A 2 -23.48 -0.62 -7.15
CA ILE A 2 -22.26 -0.35 -6.36
C ILE A 2 -21.58 -1.62 -5.85
N GLU A 3 -22.34 -2.63 -5.40
CA GLU A 3 -21.77 -3.86 -4.85
C GLU A 3 -20.91 -4.64 -5.87
N TYR A 4 -21.37 -4.76 -7.13
CA TYR A 4 -20.57 -5.37 -8.20
C TYR A 4 -19.31 -4.58 -8.51
N ALA A 5 -19.38 -3.24 -8.48
CA ALA A 5 -18.21 -2.39 -8.68
C ALA A 5 -17.19 -2.56 -7.53
N LEU A 6 -17.66 -2.68 -6.28
CA LEU A 6 -16.80 -2.92 -5.11
C LEU A 6 -16.10 -4.27 -5.20
N ILE A 7 -16.82 -5.35 -5.55
CA ILE A 7 -16.23 -6.68 -5.70
C ILE A 7 -15.20 -6.69 -6.85
N PHE A 8 -15.53 -6.08 -7.99
CA PHE A 8 -14.61 -5.97 -9.12
C PHE A 8 -13.34 -5.19 -8.72
N ALA A 9 -13.48 -4.03 -8.10
CA ALA A 9 -12.35 -3.23 -7.63
C ALA A 9 -11.50 -3.99 -6.61
N ALA A 10 -12.13 -4.64 -5.62
CA ALA A 10 -11.43 -5.45 -4.62
C ALA A 10 -10.65 -6.59 -5.27
N GLY A 11 -11.20 -7.23 -6.30
CA GLY A 11 -10.50 -8.23 -7.11
C GLY A 11 -9.26 -7.65 -7.81
N CYS A 12 -9.40 -6.49 -8.47
CA CYS A 12 -8.28 -5.82 -9.14
C CYS A 12 -7.16 -5.44 -8.17
N TYR A 13 -7.49 -4.81 -7.03
CA TYR A 13 -6.51 -4.43 -6.01
C TYR A 13 -5.89 -5.66 -5.33
N GLY A 14 -6.65 -6.73 -5.13
CA GLY A 14 -6.13 -8.00 -4.62
C GLY A 14 -5.11 -8.64 -5.58
N ILE A 15 -5.39 -8.64 -6.89
CA ILE A 15 -4.43 -9.11 -7.90
C ILE A 15 -3.20 -8.22 -7.94
N ALA A 16 -3.37 -6.89 -7.90
CA ALA A 16 -2.26 -5.94 -7.85
C ALA A 16 -1.33 -6.21 -6.65
N LEU A 17 -1.91 -6.46 -5.46
CA LEU A 17 -1.15 -6.85 -4.27
C LEU A 17 -0.33 -8.12 -4.45
N LEU A 18 -0.86 -9.13 -5.14
CA LEU A 18 -0.12 -10.36 -5.43
C LEU A 18 1.04 -10.11 -6.41
N LEU A 19 0.82 -9.26 -7.42
CA LEU A 19 1.86 -8.87 -8.37
C LEU A 19 2.97 -8.04 -7.70
N ASP A 20 2.60 -7.12 -6.80
CA ASP A 20 3.56 -6.33 -6.04
C ASP A 20 4.35 -7.19 -5.06
N LEU A 21 3.70 -8.16 -4.39
CA LEU A 21 4.37 -9.13 -3.52
C LEU A 21 5.42 -9.93 -4.30
N TRP A 22 5.07 -10.38 -5.51
CA TRP A 22 6.00 -11.06 -6.40
C TRP A 22 7.16 -10.14 -6.82
N ARG A 23 6.88 -8.87 -7.17
CA ARG A 23 7.90 -7.88 -7.53
C ARG A 23 8.82 -7.55 -6.36
N MET A 24 8.30 -7.45 -5.15
CA MET A 24 9.07 -7.22 -3.93
C MET A 24 10.02 -8.39 -3.63
N ALA A 25 9.60 -9.63 -3.86
CA ALA A 25 10.42 -10.81 -3.61
C ALA A 25 11.51 -11.03 -4.67
N VAL A 26 11.20 -10.77 -5.95
CA VAL A 26 12.10 -11.07 -7.09
C VAL A 26 12.88 -9.84 -7.58
N GLY A 27 12.55 -8.64 -7.10
CA GLY A 27 13.15 -7.38 -7.55
C GLY A 27 14.70 -7.42 -7.51
N PRO A 28 15.39 -7.01 -8.59
CA PRO A 28 16.85 -7.07 -8.69
C PRO A 28 17.53 -5.99 -7.84
N ASP A 29 16.96 -4.79 -7.79
CA ASP A 29 17.49 -3.65 -7.06
C ASP A 29 16.70 -3.40 -5.77
N ASP A 30 17.38 -2.93 -4.72
CA ASP A 30 16.72 -2.57 -3.46
C ASP A 30 15.69 -1.44 -3.66
N ALA A 31 15.97 -0.50 -4.56
CA ALA A 31 15.04 0.56 -4.96
C ALA A 31 13.72 0.00 -5.56
N ASP A 32 13.81 -1.03 -6.40
CA ASP A 32 12.64 -1.69 -6.99
C ASP A 32 11.78 -2.37 -5.93
N ARG A 33 12.41 -2.97 -4.92
CA ARG A 33 11.72 -3.61 -3.79
C ARG A 33 11.02 -2.59 -2.89
N ILE A 34 11.65 -1.45 -2.66
CA ILE A 34 11.05 -0.34 -1.90
C ILE A 34 9.83 0.21 -2.63
N LEU A 35 9.94 0.44 -3.94
CA LEU A 35 8.84 0.93 -4.74
C LEU A 35 7.67 -0.07 -4.77
N ALA A 36 7.97 -1.37 -4.86
CA ALA A 36 6.97 -2.42 -4.74
C ALA A 36 6.27 -2.37 -3.36
N LEU A 37 7.03 -2.25 -2.27
CA LEU A 37 6.49 -2.12 -0.92
C LEU A 37 5.58 -0.89 -0.77
N ASP A 38 5.99 0.27 -1.31
CA ASP A 38 5.19 1.50 -1.27
C ASP A 38 3.87 1.34 -2.04
N THR A 39 3.93 0.70 -3.22
CA THR A 39 2.74 0.37 -4.02
C THR A 39 1.80 -0.58 -3.28
N MET A 40 2.34 -1.57 -2.55
CA MET A 40 1.53 -2.47 -1.71
C MET A 40 0.76 -1.72 -0.63
N VAL A 41 1.38 -0.72 0.02
CA VAL A 41 0.71 0.09 1.05
C VAL A 41 -0.49 0.83 0.45
N ILE A 42 -0.32 1.43 -0.74
CA ILE A 42 -1.42 2.10 -1.45
C ILE A 42 -2.54 1.13 -1.82
N ASN A 43 -2.20 -0.07 -2.28
CA ASN A 43 -3.20 -1.10 -2.59
C ASN A 43 -3.98 -1.55 -1.34
N VAL A 44 -3.32 -1.67 -0.18
CA VAL A 44 -3.99 -1.95 1.10
C VAL A 44 -4.92 -0.81 1.53
N ILE A 45 -4.50 0.44 1.35
CA ILE A 45 -5.33 1.63 1.62
C ILE A 45 -6.59 1.59 0.75
N ALA A 46 -6.46 1.29 -0.54
CA ALA A 46 -7.60 1.16 -1.44
C ALA A 46 -8.57 0.06 -0.99
N LEU A 47 -8.06 -1.12 -0.60
CA LEU A 47 -8.89 -2.20 -0.07
C LEU A 47 -9.62 -1.83 1.22
N LEU A 48 -8.97 -1.10 2.14
CA LEU A 48 -9.59 -0.60 3.36
C LEU A 48 -10.73 0.38 3.07
N VAL A 49 -10.53 1.30 2.14
CA VAL A 49 -11.56 2.26 1.73
C VAL A 49 -12.73 1.54 1.07
N LEU A 50 -12.47 0.61 0.15
CA LEU A 50 -13.52 -0.20 -0.49
C LEU A 50 -14.33 -1.00 0.54
N TYR A 51 -13.65 -1.58 1.54
CA TYR A 51 -14.30 -2.29 2.63
C TYR A 51 -15.13 -1.36 3.52
N GLY A 52 -14.65 -0.15 3.80
CA GLY A 52 -15.40 0.88 4.51
C GLY A 52 -16.68 1.28 3.78
N VAL A 53 -16.61 1.46 2.46
CA VAL A 53 -17.78 1.73 1.61
C VAL A 53 -18.75 0.55 1.65
N TRP A 54 -18.27 -0.69 1.61
CA TRP A 54 -19.13 -1.87 1.68
C TRP A 54 -19.84 -2.01 3.04
N ARG A 55 -19.15 -1.71 4.14
CA ARG A 55 -19.73 -1.73 5.49
C ARG A 55 -20.57 -0.50 5.82
N GLY A 56 -20.46 0.57 5.04
CA GLY A 56 -21.13 1.84 5.30
C GLY A 56 -20.59 2.57 6.53
N THR A 57 -19.31 2.37 6.89
CA THR A 57 -18.71 3.01 8.07
C THR A 57 -17.47 3.83 7.69
N ALA A 58 -17.32 5.00 8.33
CA ALA A 58 -16.18 5.89 8.11
C ALA A 58 -14.90 5.45 8.87
N ILE A 59 -15.01 4.51 9.81
CA ILE A 59 -13.90 4.07 10.66
C ILE A 59 -12.74 3.51 9.81
N TYR A 60 -13.04 2.77 8.75
CA TYR A 60 -12.01 2.22 7.86
C TYR A 60 -11.32 3.30 7.02
N PHE A 61 -12.01 4.39 6.72
CA PHE A 61 -11.42 5.54 6.03
C PHE A 61 -10.42 6.26 6.95
N GLU A 62 -10.77 6.46 8.22
CA GLU A 62 -9.85 7.02 9.22
C GLU A 62 -8.61 6.14 9.40
N ALA A 63 -8.78 4.82 9.51
CA ALA A 63 -7.67 3.88 9.57
C ALA A 63 -6.80 3.94 8.31
N ALA A 64 -7.39 4.05 7.12
CA ALA A 64 -6.68 4.17 5.86
C ALA A 64 -5.83 5.46 5.80
N MET A 65 -6.34 6.58 6.32
CA MET A 65 -5.58 7.83 6.43
C MET A 65 -4.38 7.71 7.37
N LEU A 66 -4.56 7.06 8.53
CA LEU A 66 -3.45 6.80 9.46
C LEU A 66 -2.36 5.96 8.81
N ILE A 67 -2.75 4.89 8.11
CA ILE A 67 -1.82 4.02 7.37
C ILE A 67 -1.12 4.79 6.24
N ALA A 68 -1.83 5.67 5.52
CA ALA A 68 -1.24 6.49 4.47
C ALA A 68 -0.12 7.40 5.01
N MET A 69 -0.37 8.04 6.16
CA MET A 69 0.64 8.89 6.79
C MET A 69 1.86 8.10 7.26
N VAL A 70 1.64 6.98 7.95
CA VAL A 70 2.75 6.14 8.45
C VAL A 70 3.53 5.50 7.31
N GLY A 71 2.83 4.94 6.33
CA GLY A 71 3.42 4.29 5.16
C GLY A 71 4.34 5.22 4.37
N PHE A 72 3.88 6.44 4.09
CA PHE A 72 4.70 7.45 3.42
C PHE A 72 5.99 7.77 4.19
N VAL A 73 5.88 7.98 5.51
CA VAL A 73 7.05 8.27 6.36
C VAL A 73 8.02 7.09 6.38
N SER A 74 7.51 5.85 6.44
CA SER A 74 8.34 4.64 6.38
C SER A 74 9.13 4.54 5.07
N THR A 75 8.49 4.79 3.92
CA THR A 75 9.15 4.76 2.60
C THR A 75 10.24 5.83 2.51
N VAL A 76 9.96 7.07 2.97
CA VAL A 76 10.96 8.15 2.98
C VAL A 76 12.16 7.82 3.87
N ALA A 77 11.92 7.27 5.06
CA ALA A 77 12.98 6.85 5.98
C ALA A 77 13.87 5.77 5.35
N TYR A 78 13.26 4.80 4.67
CA TYR A 78 13.98 3.70 4.02
C TYR A 78 14.80 4.18 2.81
N CYS A 79 14.25 5.08 1.99
CA CYS A 79 15.00 5.70 0.89
C CYS A 79 16.20 6.51 1.40
N ARG A 80 16.05 7.24 2.52
CA ARG A 80 17.18 7.96 3.14
C ARG A 80 18.25 6.99 3.64
N PHE A 81 17.84 5.89 4.28
CA PHE A 81 18.75 4.85 4.73
C PHE A 81 19.57 4.27 3.58
N LEU A 82 18.91 3.92 2.47
CA LEU A 82 19.59 3.35 1.29
C LEU A 82 20.63 4.32 0.69
N LEU A 83 20.32 5.62 0.63
CA LEU A 83 21.20 6.62 0.02
C LEU A 83 22.40 7.02 0.90
N ARG A 84 22.25 6.98 2.23
CA ARG A 84 23.25 7.54 3.16
C ARG A 84 23.90 6.51 4.09
N GLY A 85 23.38 5.28 4.15
CA GLY A 85 23.85 4.23 5.05
C GLY A 85 23.49 4.45 6.53
N ASP A 86 22.95 5.61 6.90
CA ASP A 86 22.55 5.94 8.27
C ASP A 86 21.25 6.76 8.32
N ILE A 87 20.41 6.48 9.32
CA ILE A 87 19.04 7.02 9.45
C ILE A 87 19.02 8.33 10.26
N ILE A 88 19.98 8.51 11.17
CA ILE A 88 20.01 9.58 12.17
C ILE A 88 21.43 10.19 12.17
N GLU A 89 21.51 11.51 11.97
CA GLU A 89 22.67 12.34 12.35
C GLU A 89 22.53 12.78 13.81
#